data_AF-A0A9E2RVT5-F1
#
_entry.id   AF-A0A9E2RVT5-F1
#
_cell.length_a   1.000
_cell.length_b   1.000
_cell.length_c   1.000
_cell.angle_alpha   90.00
_cell.angle_beta   90.00
_cell.angle_gamma   90.00
#
_symmetry.space_group_name_H-M   'P 1'
#
loop_
_entity.id
_entity.type
_entity.pdbx_description
1 polymer ?
#
loop_
_entity_poly.entity_id
_entity_poly.type
_entity_poly.pdbx_seq_one_letter_code
_entity_poly.pdbx_strand_id
1 'polypeptide(L)' 'MSRLQTYYRETVVPELSKRFSYANPMQVPRITKITLNMGVGEAT' A
#
# COMPACT_ATOMS: atom_id res chain seq x y z
N MET A 1 -16.32 0.32 -0.05
CA MET A 1 -14.84 0.36 -0.15
C MET A 1 -14.29 0.92 1.14
N SER A 2 -13.10 0.48 1.58
CA SER A 2 -12.45 1.08 2.76
C SER A 2 -11.81 2.42 2.41
N ARG A 3 -11.80 3.37 3.35
CA ARG A 3 -11.27 4.74 3.16
C ARG A 3 -9.87 4.75 2.53
N LEU A 4 -8.98 3.89 3.03
CA LEU A 4 -7.60 3.79 2.55
C LEU A 4 -7.50 3.19 1.15
N GLN A 5 -8.40 2.27 0.79
CA GLN A 5 -8.42 1.69 -0.55
C GLN A 5 -8.89 2.70 -1.59
N THR A 6 -9.86 3.55 -1.26
CA THR A 6 -10.32 4.67 -2.10
C THR A 6 -9.19 5.67 -2.30
N TYR A 7 -8.58 6.14 -1.20
CA TYR A 7 -7.45 7.08 -1.25
C TYR A 7 -6.27 6.56 -2.07
N TYR A 8 -5.92 5.27 -1.92
CA TYR A 8 -4.86 4.65 -2.72
C TYR A 8 -5.14 4.72 -4.22
N ARG A 9 -6.38 4.41 -4.64
CA ARG A 9 -6.74 4.39 -6.06
C ARG A 9 -6.86 5.79 -6.67
N GLU A 10 -7.44 6.74 -5.93
CA GLU A 10 -7.78 8.06 -6.44
C GLU A 10 -6.61 9.05 -6.36
N THR A 11 -5.76 8.94 -5.33
CA THR A 11 -4.69 9.91 -5.07
C THR A 11 -3.31 9.31 -5.29
N VAL A 12 -3.02 8.17 -4.66
CA VAL A 12 -1.66 7.61 -4.62
C VAL A 12 -1.24 7.04 -5.98
N VAL A 13 -2.12 6.30 -6.67
CA VAL A 13 -1.80 5.70 -7.97
C VAL A 13 -1.44 6.74 -9.04
N PRO A 14 -2.21 7.82 -9.25
CA PRO A 14 -1.85 8.86 -10.21
C PRO A 14 -0.56 9.59 -9.86
N GLU A 15 -0.31 9.89 -8.58
CA GLU A 15 0.90 10.56 -8.13
C GLU A 15 2.16 9.72 -8.36
N LEU A 16 2.10 8.43 -8.01
CA LEU A 16 3.21 7.50 -8.25
C LEU A 16 3.46 7.28 -9.74
N SER A 17 2.39 7.13 -10.54
CA SER A 17 2.51 7.00 -11.98
C SER A 17 3.21 8.20 -12.63
N LYS A 18 2.84 9.42 -12.22
CA LYS A 18 3.48 10.66 -12.71
C LYS A 18 4.93 10.77 -12.25
N ARG A 19 5.21 10.50 -10.98
CA ARG A 19 6.55 10.68 -10.37
C ARG A 19 7.58 9.70 -10.93
N PHE A 20 7.17 8.48 -11.23
CA PHE A 20 8.05 7.41 -11.70
C PHE A 20 7.83 7.03 -13.17
N SER A 21 6.97 7.77 -13.87
CA SER A 21 6.65 7.59 -15.30
C SER A 21 6.33 6.13 -15.66
N TYR A 22 5.51 5.46 -14.86
CA TYR A 22 5.11 4.08 -15.13
C TYR A 22 4.26 4.01 -16.40
N ALA A 23 4.67 3.17 -17.36
CA ALA A 23 3.95 2.97 -18.60
C ALA A 23 2.67 2.12 -18.42
N ASN A 24 2.61 1.31 -17.36
CA ASN A 24 1.50 0.41 -17.09
C ASN A 24 0.95 0.64 -15.66
N PRO A 25 -0.37 0.85 -15.48
CA PRO A 25 -1.00 0.96 -14.17
C PRO A 25 -0.74 -0.23 -13.22
N MET A 26 -0.45 -1.40 -13.77
CA MET A 26 -0.12 -2.60 -12.99
C MET A 26 1.30 -2.56 -12.39
N GLN A 27 2.17 -1.68 -12.86
CA GLN A 27 3.52 -1.47 -12.29
C GLN A 27 3.47 -0.68 -10.97
N VAL A 28 2.35 -0.03 -10.65
CA VAL A 28 2.23 0.75 -9.43
C VAL A 28 2.28 -0.18 -8.21
N PRO A 29 3.23 0.01 -7.27
CA PRO A 29 3.43 -0.88 -6.13
C PRO A 29 2.21 -0.97 -5.21
N ARG A 30 1.84 -2.18 -4.78
CA ARG A 30 0.70 -2.44 -3.90
C ARG A 30 1.14 -3.04 -2.57
N ILE A 31 0.41 -2.71 -1.50
CA ILE A 31 0.58 -3.38 -0.20
C ILE A 31 -0.05 -4.78 -0.29
N THR A 32 0.77 -5.83 -0.18
CA THR A 32 0.33 -7.23 -0.28
C THR A 32 -0.15 -7.78 1.04
N LYS A 33 0.60 -7.53 2.12
CA LYS A 33 0.23 -7.88 3.49
C LYS A 33 0.94 -6.96 4.48
N ILE A 34 0.32 -6.76 5.64
CA ILE A 34 0.95 -6.15 6.81
C ILE A 34 0.98 -7.24 7.87
N THR A 35 2.17 -7.72 8.20
CA THR A 35 2.36 -8.69 9.29
C THR A 35 2.66 -7.94 10.56
N LEU A 36 1.73 -7.98 11.52
CA LEU A 36 1.99 -7.51 12.88
C LEU A 36 2.54 -8.70 13.67
N ASN A 37 3.82 -8.64 14.01
CA ASN A 37 4.43 -9.59 14.94
C ASN A 37 4.51 -8.95 16.31
N MET A 38 4.03 -9.65 17.35
CA MET A 38 4.23 -9.27 18.73
C MET A 38 4.95 -10.44 19.41
N GLY A 39 6.23 -10.25 19.69
CA GLY A 39 7.03 -11.22 20.43
C GLY A 39 6.70 -11.11 21.90
N VAL A 40 5.95 -12.09 22.43
CA VAL A 40 5.59 -12.14 23.85
C VAL A 40 6.45 -13.18 24.53
N GLY A 41 7.69 -12.81 24.86
CA GLY A 41 8.67 -13.71 25.48
C GLY A 41 8.35 -14.05 26.94
N GLU A 42 7.76 -13.12 27.69
CA GLU A 42 7.47 -13.24 29.12
C GLU A 42 6.19 -12.45 29.49
N ALA A 43 5.06 -12.63 28.79
CA ALA A 43 3.79 -12.20 29.38
C ALA A 43 3.41 -13.20 30.46
N THR A 44 3.89 -12.91 31.67
CA THR A 44 3.44 -13.55 32.91
C THR A 44 2.31 -12.71 33.50
#